data_AF-A0A349P0Q6-F1
#
_entry.id   AF-A0A349P0Q6-F1
#
_cell.length_a   1.000
_cell.length_b   1.000
_cell.length_c   1.000
_cell.angle_alpha   90.00
_cell.angle_beta   90.00
_cell.angle_gamma   90.00
#
_symmetry.space_group_name_H-M   'P 1'
#
loop_
_entity.id
_entity.type
_entity.pdbx_description
1 polymer ?
#
loop_
_entity_poly.entity_id
_entity_poly.type
_entity_poly.pdbx_seq_one_letter_code
_entity_poly.pdbx_strand_id
1 'polypeptide(L)'
;MNSLTKMNEKREGGFTLLELLIVISIIAILSIALVFMLNPAETLKKGRDAQRISDLKTVKTALGIMLTASSTPSLDNFGAICLTSTTPAGVTTPNTSAKISYSYDGTVTVAGTPTAGADAAPEAAFGGVAGWSRVGASGAVSKVDGTGWIPVNLKALTGGTPISSFPVDPVNTVSSSIAATNLVYRYACQNGTGTGAGAGKPAYIFEIDAVLESNAYTSEDNKMAKDGGDNTGMYESGNSLNLLPISGAF
;
A
#
# COMPACT_ATOMS: atom_id res chain seq x y z
N MET A 1 -37.08 46.32 -68.09
CA MET A 1 -37.05 45.62 -66.79
C MET A 1 -35.61 45.29 -66.48
N ASN A 2 -35.09 45.69 -65.32
CA ASN A 2 -34.04 44.95 -64.61
C ASN A 2 -34.02 45.47 -63.18
N SER A 3 -34.62 44.67 -62.30
CA SER A 3 -34.63 44.86 -60.86
C SER A 3 -33.30 44.35 -60.31
N LEU A 4 -32.50 45.24 -59.71
CA LEU A 4 -31.25 44.86 -59.06
C LEU A 4 -31.56 44.43 -57.61
N THR A 5 -31.56 43.13 -57.37
CA THR A 5 -31.69 42.54 -56.03
C THR A 5 -30.41 42.83 -55.24
N LYS A 6 -30.55 43.59 -54.15
CA LYS A 6 -29.45 44.00 -53.28
C LYS A 6 -29.02 42.80 -52.41
N MET A 7 -27.83 42.24 -52.65
CA MET A 7 -27.23 41.23 -51.77
C MET A 7 -26.76 41.90 -50.48
N ASN A 8 -27.29 41.43 -49.35
CA ASN A 8 -26.93 41.93 -48.02
C ASN A 8 -25.70 41.16 -47.53
N GLU A 9 -24.50 41.72 -47.70
CA GLU A 9 -23.27 41.12 -47.16
C GLU A 9 -23.29 41.20 -45.62
N LYS A 10 -23.35 40.04 -44.97
CA LYS A 10 -23.11 39.92 -43.52
C LYS A 10 -21.63 40.22 -43.27
N ARG A 11 -21.37 41.33 -42.59
CA ARG A 11 -20.03 41.63 -42.05
C ARG A 11 -19.76 40.67 -40.88
N GLU A 12 -18.85 39.72 -41.07
CA GLU A 12 -18.26 38.98 -39.96
C GLU A 12 -17.26 39.90 -39.25
N GLY A 13 -17.51 40.21 -37.99
CA GLY A 13 -16.65 41.08 -37.19
C GLY A 13 -15.32 40.39 -36.87
N GLY A 14 -14.19 41.03 -37.17
CA GLY A 14 -12.86 40.57 -36.77
C GLY A 14 -12.54 40.95 -35.33
N PHE A 15 -11.76 40.11 -34.64
CA PHE A 15 -11.23 40.39 -33.31
C PHE A 15 -10.23 41.55 -33.33
N THR A 16 -10.25 42.41 -32.31
CA THR A 16 -9.28 43.49 -32.15
C THR A 16 -8.00 43.00 -31.44
N LEU A 17 -6.85 43.61 -31.76
CA LEU A 17 -5.59 43.30 -31.06
C LEU A 17 -5.65 43.63 -29.56
N LEU A 18 -6.44 44.65 -29.18
CA LEU A 18 -6.65 45.03 -27.79
C LEU A 18 -7.39 43.94 -27.01
N GLU A 19 -8.44 43.35 -27.60
CA GLU A 19 -9.15 42.23 -26.99
C GLU A 19 -8.22 41.04 -26.74
N LEU A 20 -7.39 40.67 -27.71
CA LEU A 20 -6.44 39.58 -27.54
C LEU A 20 -5.42 39.87 -26.43
N LEU A 21 -4.93 41.11 -26.34
CA LEU A 21 -3.98 41.54 -25.32
C LEU A 21 -4.59 41.51 -23.90
N ILE A 22 -5.84 41.94 -23.76
CA ILE A 22 -6.55 41.87 -22.48
C ILE A 22 -6.77 40.41 -22.06
N VAL A 23 -7.14 39.53 -22.98
CA VAL A 23 -7.37 38.11 -22.69
C VAL A 23 -6.11 37.42 -22.20
N ILE A 24 -4.97 37.58 -22.89
CA ILE A 24 -3.72 36.95 -22.44
C ILE A 24 -3.25 37.51 -21.09
N SER A 25 -3.51 38.80 -20.82
CA SER A 25 -3.16 39.43 -19.55
C SER A 25 -3.99 38.86 -18.39
N ILE A 26 -5.30 38.69 -18.61
CA ILE A 26 -6.20 38.07 -17.62
C ILE A 26 -5.82 36.61 -17.37
N ILE A 27 -5.57 35.84 -18.44
CA ILE A 27 -5.15 34.44 -18.32
C ILE A 27 -3.85 34.32 -17.52
N ALA A 28 -2.87 35.19 -17.74
CA ALA A 28 -1.60 35.16 -17.01
C ALA A 28 -1.81 35.37 -15.50
N ILE A 29 -2.62 36.36 -15.10
CA ILE A 29 -2.91 36.66 -13.69
C ILE A 29 -3.68 35.50 -13.04
N LEU A 30 -4.73 35.00 -13.71
CA LEU A 30 -5.55 33.90 -13.20
C LEU A 30 -4.74 32.61 -13.07
N SER A 31 -3.82 32.35 -14.00
CA SER A 31 -2.99 31.14 -13.99
C SER A 31 -2.05 31.11 -12.78
N ILE A 32 -1.46 32.25 -12.40
CA ILE A 32 -0.60 32.33 -11.22
C ILE A 32 -1.43 32.07 -9.95
N ALA A 33 -2.59 32.73 -9.81
CA ALA A 33 -3.46 32.55 -8.64
C ALA A 33 -3.94 31.11 -8.48
N LEU A 34 -4.27 30.43 -9.59
CA LEU A 34 -4.77 29.05 -9.58
C LEU A 34 -3.72 28.05 -9.05
N VAL A 35 -2.44 28.20 -9.41
CA VAL A 35 -1.38 27.28 -8.95
C VAL A 35 -1.17 27.39 -7.44
N PHE A 36 -1.22 28.60 -6.88
CA PHE A 36 -1.15 28.79 -5.44
C PHE A 36 -2.35 28.21 -4.71
N MET A 37 -3.55 28.31 -5.30
CA MET A 37 -4.78 27.83 -4.68
C MET A 37 -4.93 26.30 -4.72
N LEU A 38 -4.55 25.66 -5.82
CA LEU A 38 -4.78 24.21 -6.02
C LEU A 38 -3.69 23.32 -5.44
N ASN A 39 -2.50 23.85 -5.16
CA ASN A 39 -1.31 23.08 -4.75
C ASN A 39 -1.23 21.71 -5.49
N PRO A 40 -0.91 21.71 -6.81
CA PRO A 40 -1.00 20.50 -7.63
C PRO A 40 -0.19 19.31 -7.09
N ALA A 41 0.95 19.58 -6.45
CA ALA A 41 1.77 18.57 -5.81
C ALA A 41 1.00 17.83 -4.69
N GLU A 42 0.27 18.57 -3.85
CA GLU A 42 -0.57 18.00 -2.80
C GLU A 42 -1.75 17.21 -3.36
N THR A 43 -2.34 17.67 -4.47
CA THR A 43 -3.41 16.92 -5.14
C THR A 43 -2.92 15.57 -5.66
N LEU A 44 -1.71 15.52 -6.23
CA LEU A 44 -1.10 14.27 -6.67
C LEU A 44 -0.76 13.34 -5.49
N LYS A 45 -0.24 13.88 -4.40
CA LYS A 45 0.01 13.15 -3.15
C LYS A 45 -1.27 12.51 -2.61
N LYS A 46 -2.35 13.30 -2.52
CA LYS A 46 -3.66 12.84 -2.08
C LYS A 46 -4.22 11.73 -2.98
N GLY A 47 -4.01 11.85 -4.30
CA GLY A 47 -4.36 10.80 -5.25
C GLY A 47 -3.59 9.49 -5.02
N ARG A 48 -2.27 9.57 -4.78
CA ARG A 48 -1.45 8.39 -4.45
C ARG A 48 -1.83 7.77 -3.11
N ASP A 49 -2.11 8.57 -2.09
CA ASP A 49 -2.55 8.01 -0.81
C ASP A 49 -3.94 7.36 -0.90
N ALA A 50 -4.87 7.95 -1.66
CA ALA A 50 -6.16 7.31 -1.91
C ALA A 50 -5.98 5.95 -2.60
N GLN A 51 -5.01 5.85 -3.52
CA GLN A 51 -4.58 4.59 -4.12
C GLN A 51 -4.02 3.62 -3.07
N ARG A 52 -3.07 4.05 -2.20
CA ARG A 52 -2.53 3.22 -1.10
C ARG A 52 -3.61 2.64 -0.20
N ILE A 53 -4.56 3.47 0.24
CA ILE A 53 -5.66 3.03 1.11
C ILE A 53 -6.55 2.01 0.39
N SER A 54 -6.85 2.24 -0.89
CA SER A 54 -7.63 1.31 -1.72
C SER A 54 -6.90 -0.02 -1.94
N ASP A 55 -5.59 0.04 -2.18
CA ASP A 55 -4.73 -1.12 -2.38
C ASP A 55 -4.66 -1.99 -1.12
N LEU A 56 -4.41 -1.40 0.05
CA LEU A 56 -4.41 -2.09 1.34
C LEU A 56 -5.76 -2.75 1.62
N LYS A 57 -6.87 -2.05 1.36
CA LYS A 57 -8.23 -2.62 1.50
C LYS A 57 -8.44 -3.81 0.56
N THR A 58 -7.99 -3.70 -0.69
CA THR A 58 -8.10 -4.76 -1.70
C THR A 58 -7.34 -6.01 -1.28
N VAL A 59 -6.11 -5.84 -0.79
CA VAL A 59 -5.30 -6.97 -0.28
C VAL A 59 -5.94 -7.56 0.98
N LYS A 60 -6.42 -6.74 1.92
CA LYS A 60 -7.15 -7.21 3.11
C LYS A 60 -8.34 -8.11 2.73
N THR A 61 -9.14 -7.69 1.73
CA THR A 61 -10.24 -8.51 1.22
C THR A 61 -9.75 -9.80 0.58
N ALA A 62 -8.71 -9.75 -0.26
CA ALA A 62 -8.16 -10.94 -0.93
C ALA A 62 -7.62 -11.98 0.07
N LEU A 63 -6.89 -11.54 1.09
CA LEU A 63 -6.39 -12.41 2.16
C LEU A 63 -7.52 -12.92 3.05
N GLY A 64 -8.56 -12.10 3.32
CA GLY A 64 -9.78 -12.56 3.98
C GLY A 64 -10.49 -13.69 3.23
N ILE A 65 -10.52 -13.62 1.89
CA ILE A 65 -11.03 -14.71 1.05
C ILE A 65 -10.15 -15.95 1.15
N MET A 66 -8.81 -15.82 1.15
CA MET A 66 -7.90 -16.95 1.38
C MET A 66 -8.20 -17.70 2.69
N LEU A 67 -8.43 -16.95 3.77
CA LEU A 67 -8.72 -17.52 5.09
C LEU A 67 -10.07 -18.24 5.18
N THR A 68 -11.04 -17.87 4.34
CA THR A 68 -12.41 -18.41 4.39
C THR A 68 -12.71 -19.45 3.31
N ALA A 69 -12.01 -19.40 2.17
CA ALA A 69 -12.23 -20.28 1.04
C ALA A 69 -11.24 -21.46 0.94
N SER A 70 -10.14 -21.45 1.69
CA SER A 70 -9.18 -22.56 1.76
C SER A 70 -9.48 -23.48 2.95
N SER A 71 -9.44 -24.80 2.73
CA SER A 71 -9.54 -25.81 3.81
C SER A 71 -8.25 -25.93 4.63
N THR A 72 -7.13 -25.47 4.08
CA THR A 72 -5.82 -25.39 4.73
C THR A 72 -5.23 -24.00 4.44
N PRO A 73 -5.77 -22.93 5.05
CA PRO A 73 -5.33 -21.58 4.76
C PRO A 73 -3.86 -21.38 5.15
N SER A 74 -3.13 -20.63 4.32
CA SER A 74 -1.75 -20.23 4.59
C SER A 74 -1.53 -18.79 4.16
N LEU A 75 -0.91 -18.01 5.06
CA LEU A 75 -0.55 -16.62 4.85
C LEU A 75 0.90 -16.43 4.35
N ASP A 76 1.62 -17.53 4.11
CA ASP A 76 3.01 -17.51 3.62
C ASP A 76 3.36 -18.62 2.64
N ASN A 77 2.34 -19.29 2.08
CA ASN A 77 2.51 -20.43 1.18
C ASN A 77 3.41 -21.52 1.82
N PHE A 78 3.28 -21.69 3.14
CA PHE A 78 4.05 -22.62 3.97
C PHE A 78 5.58 -22.37 3.92
N GLY A 79 5.99 -21.16 3.51
CA GLY A 79 7.37 -20.76 3.23
C GLY A 79 8.16 -20.15 4.40
N ALA A 80 7.68 -20.29 5.64
CA ALA A 80 8.33 -19.82 6.87
C ALA A 80 8.60 -18.31 6.90
N ILE A 81 7.59 -17.50 6.56
CA ILE A 81 7.62 -16.05 6.82
C ILE A 81 6.64 -15.64 7.90
N CYS A 82 5.53 -16.36 8.03
CA CYS A 82 4.64 -16.18 9.15
C CYS A 82 5.29 -16.80 10.39
N LEU A 83 5.12 -16.16 11.54
CA LEU A 83 5.37 -16.84 12.81
C LEU A 83 4.47 -18.06 12.91
N THR A 84 5.00 -19.19 13.40
CA THR A 84 4.18 -20.35 13.73
C THR A 84 4.54 -20.88 15.12
N SER A 85 3.58 -20.85 16.04
CA SER A 85 3.76 -21.37 17.41
C SER A 85 3.65 -22.89 17.51
N THR A 86 3.17 -23.53 16.44
CA THR A 86 2.88 -24.96 16.27
C THR A 86 2.84 -25.24 14.78
N THR A 87 3.21 -26.43 14.30
CA THR A 87 3.13 -26.80 12.87
C THR A 87 1.67 -26.89 12.40
N PRO A 88 1.13 -25.92 11.64
CA PRO A 88 -0.17 -26.09 11.00
C PRO A 88 -0.12 -27.19 9.94
N ALA A 89 -1.28 -27.77 9.59
CA ALA A 89 -1.37 -28.76 8.52
C ALA A 89 -0.76 -28.22 7.22
N GLY A 90 0.32 -28.84 6.73
CA GLY A 90 1.04 -28.43 5.52
C GLY A 90 2.37 -27.68 5.76
N VAL A 91 2.67 -27.25 7.00
CA VAL A 91 3.99 -26.67 7.36
C VAL A 91 4.93 -27.79 7.81
N THR A 92 6.10 -27.89 7.19
CA THR A 92 7.11 -28.90 7.51
C THR A 92 8.09 -28.48 8.61
N THR A 93 8.24 -27.18 8.88
CA THR A 93 9.12 -26.62 9.92
C THR A 93 8.48 -25.41 10.60
N PRO A 94 8.31 -25.39 11.94
CA PRO A 94 7.93 -24.19 12.65
C PRO A 94 8.86 -23.01 12.34
N ASN A 95 8.30 -21.82 12.16
CA ASN A 95 9.07 -20.60 12.02
C ASN A 95 8.93 -19.78 13.30
N THR A 96 10.01 -19.70 14.05
CA THR A 96 10.07 -18.93 15.30
C THR A 96 10.55 -17.49 15.09
N SER A 97 10.79 -17.07 13.84
CA SER A 97 11.28 -15.72 13.51
C SER A 97 10.31 -14.97 12.61
N ALA A 98 9.79 -13.86 13.10
CA ALA A 98 8.93 -12.97 12.34
C ALA A 98 9.69 -12.32 11.19
N LYS A 99 9.05 -12.20 10.03
CA LYS A 99 9.58 -11.46 8.88
C LYS A 99 8.61 -10.37 8.45
N ILE A 100 9.17 -9.26 7.99
CA ILE A 100 8.47 -8.17 7.32
C ILE A 100 8.76 -8.31 5.83
N SER A 101 7.72 -8.44 5.03
CA SER A 101 7.82 -8.54 3.59
C SER A 101 7.48 -7.21 2.93
N TYR A 102 8.30 -6.78 1.99
CA TYR A 102 8.21 -5.45 1.37
C TYR A 102 7.82 -5.53 -0.10
N SER A 103 6.97 -4.61 -0.56
CA SER A 103 6.56 -4.47 -1.98
C SER A 103 7.69 -3.97 -2.89
N TYR A 104 8.83 -4.64 -2.86
CA TYR A 104 10.04 -4.29 -3.58
C TYR A 104 10.61 -5.51 -4.31
N ASP A 105 11.19 -5.26 -5.48
CA ASP A 105 11.84 -6.24 -6.33
C ASP A 105 13.35 -5.97 -6.30
N GLY A 106 14.08 -6.66 -5.42
CA GLY A 106 15.51 -6.43 -5.26
C GLY A 106 16.06 -7.02 -3.97
N THR A 107 17.25 -6.58 -3.56
CA THR A 107 17.86 -6.97 -2.28
C THR A 107 17.79 -5.81 -1.31
N VAL A 108 17.32 -6.06 -0.10
CA VAL A 108 17.24 -5.06 0.96
C VAL A 108 18.20 -5.47 2.07
N THR A 109 19.11 -4.56 2.42
CA THR A 109 19.82 -4.60 3.70
C THR A 109 19.01 -3.88 4.74
N VAL A 110 19.02 -4.39 5.96
CA VAL A 110 18.29 -3.77 7.06
C VAL A 110 19.23 -3.64 8.24
N ALA A 111 19.35 -2.40 8.71
CA ALA A 111 20.11 -2.07 9.90
C ALA A 111 19.14 -2.04 11.09
N GLY A 112 19.61 -2.45 12.27
CA GLY A 112 18.82 -2.40 13.50
C GLY A 112 17.90 -3.61 13.73
N THR A 113 17.14 -3.51 14.82
CA THR A 113 16.21 -4.52 15.29
C THR A 113 14.84 -3.84 15.46
N PRO A 114 13.80 -4.28 14.74
CA PRO A 114 12.46 -3.74 14.91
C PRO A 114 11.90 -4.13 16.28
N THR A 115 11.15 -3.23 16.90
CA THR A 115 10.35 -3.55 18.09
C THR A 115 9.03 -4.14 17.62
N ALA A 116 8.79 -5.41 17.90
CA ALA A 116 7.56 -6.08 17.48
C ALA A 116 6.29 -5.41 18.02
N GLY A 117 5.21 -5.43 17.25
CA GLY A 117 3.89 -4.97 17.68
C GLY A 117 3.28 -5.86 18.76
N ALA A 118 2.23 -5.36 19.42
CA ALA A 118 1.63 -6.02 20.59
C ALA A 118 0.96 -7.38 20.31
N ASP A 119 0.53 -7.64 19.07
CA ASP A 119 -0.08 -8.90 18.63
C ASP A 119 0.96 -9.93 18.15
N ALA A 120 2.24 -9.54 18.00
CA ALA A 120 3.31 -10.49 17.70
C ALA A 120 3.51 -11.45 18.89
N ALA A 121 3.73 -12.74 18.62
CA ALA A 121 3.96 -13.72 19.69
C ALA A 121 5.16 -13.34 20.59
N PRO A 122 5.17 -13.67 21.89
CA PRO A 122 6.25 -13.28 22.81
C PRO A 122 7.65 -13.78 22.42
N GLU A 123 7.74 -14.89 21.69
CA GLU A 123 9.00 -15.43 21.16
C GLU A 123 9.44 -14.78 19.83
N ALA A 124 8.63 -13.86 19.30
CA ALA A 124 8.73 -13.28 17.97
C ALA A 124 9.48 -11.94 17.92
N ALA A 125 10.66 -11.86 18.53
CA ALA A 125 11.55 -10.76 18.18
C ALA A 125 11.82 -10.85 16.66
N PHE A 126 11.51 -9.78 15.91
CA PHE A 126 12.03 -9.59 14.55
C PHE A 126 13.57 -9.61 14.68
N GLY A 127 14.16 -10.81 14.57
CA GLY A 127 15.44 -11.15 15.20
C GLY A 127 16.60 -10.31 14.69
N GLY A 128 17.52 -9.92 15.58
CA GLY A 128 18.63 -9.01 15.29
C GLY A 128 19.43 -9.37 14.02
N VAL A 129 19.48 -8.40 13.11
CA VAL A 129 20.46 -8.17 12.03
C VAL A 129 20.68 -9.23 10.93
N ALA A 130 20.01 -10.39 10.93
CA ALA A 130 20.02 -11.26 9.75
C ALA A 130 18.68 -11.98 9.55
N GLY A 131 17.85 -11.47 8.63
CA GLY A 131 16.76 -12.25 8.05
C GLY A 131 15.35 -11.91 8.53
N TRP A 132 15.13 -10.78 9.20
CA TRP A 132 13.79 -10.27 9.52
C TRP A 132 13.13 -9.51 8.36
N SER A 133 13.86 -9.16 7.31
CA SER A 133 13.26 -8.64 6.07
C SER A 133 13.10 -9.73 5.01
N ARG A 134 12.11 -9.54 4.14
CA ARG A 134 11.88 -10.31 2.92
C ARG A 134 11.41 -9.37 1.81
N VAL A 135 11.76 -9.72 0.58
CA VAL A 135 11.24 -9.11 -0.64
C VAL A 135 10.58 -10.18 -1.52
N GLY A 136 9.82 -9.75 -2.53
CA GLY A 136 9.33 -10.67 -3.56
C GLY A 136 10.48 -11.31 -4.33
N ALA A 137 10.23 -12.47 -4.95
CA ALA A 137 11.21 -13.05 -5.87
C ALA A 137 11.46 -12.10 -7.05
N SER A 138 12.66 -12.15 -7.63
CA SER A 138 13.03 -11.21 -8.69
C SER A 138 12.10 -11.32 -9.90
N GLY A 139 11.57 -10.18 -10.37
CA GLY A 139 10.58 -10.12 -11.45
C GLY A 139 9.18 -10.63 -11.07
N ALA A 140 8.95 -10.94 -9.79
CA ALA A 140 7.74 -11.56 -9.30
C ALA A 140 7.00 -10.72 -8.25
N VAL A 141 7.45 -9.50 -7.94
CA VAL A 141 6.93 -8.68 -6.82
C VAL A 141 5.39 -8.67 -6.75
N SER A 142 4.70 -8.45 -7.86
CA SER A 142 3.23 -8.36 -7.93
C SER A 142 2.51 -9.70 -8.15
N LYS A 143 3.21 -10.84 -8.21
CA LYS A 143 2.62 -12.15 -8.48
C LYS A 143 1.84 -12.67 -7.28
N VAL A 144 0.73 -13.35 -7.56
CA VAL A 144 -0.24 -13.88 -6.59
C VAL A 144 -0.19 -15.41 -6.45
N ASP A 145 0.94 -16.01 -6.83
CA ASP A 145 1.18 -17.47 -6.82
C ASP A 145 2.14 -17.93 -5.70
N GLY A 146 2.31 -17.10 -4.67
CA GLY A 146 3.22 -17.36 -3.55
C GLY A 146 4.64 -16.86 -3.77
N THR A 147 5.00 -16.42 -4.98
CA THR A 147 6.34 -15.87 -5.28
C THR A 147 6.46 -14.36 -5.07
N GLY A 148 5.33 -13.67 -4.93
CA GLY A 148 5.29 -12.21 -4.76
C GLY A 148 5.79 -11.68 -3.43
N TRP A 149 5.68 -10.36 -3.28
CA TRP A 149 6.05 -9.68 -2.05
C TRP A 149 5.13 -10.06 -0.89
N ILE A 150 3.87 -10.37 -1.15
CA ILE A 150 3.06 -11.16 -0.23
C ILE A 150 3.16 -12.62 -0.68
N PRO A 151 3.81 -13.50 0.08
CA PRO A 151 4.02 -14.89 -0.32
C PRO A 151 2.78 -15.76 -0.09
N VAL A 152 1.61 -15.28 -0.51
CA VAL A 152 0.36 -16.04 -0.45
C VAL A 152 0.02 -16.53 -1.86
N ASN A 153 -0.23 -17.83 -1.99
CA ASN A 153 -0.66 -18.43 -3.25
C ASN A 153 -2.17 -18.32 -3.42
N LEU A 154 -2.66 -17.16 -3.85
CA LEU A 154 -4.08 -16.93 -4.15
C LEU A 154 -4.57 -17.73 -5.36
N LYS A 155 -3.67 -18.23 -6.22
CA LYS A 155 -4.06 -19.11 -7.34
C LYS A 155 -4.49 -20.51 -6.90
N ALA A 156 -4.17 -20.91 -5.67
CA ALA A 156 -4.58 -22.20 -5.11
C ALA A 156 -6.07 -22.25 -4.70
N LEU A 157 -6.80 -21.14 -4.77
CA LEU A 157 -8.21 -21.08 -4.38
C LEU A 157 -9.13 -21.69 -5.44
N THR A 158 -9.96 -22.65 -5.01
CA THR A 158 -10.92 -23.39 -5.87
C THR A 158 -12.03 -22.50 -6.48
N GLY A 159 -12.16 -21.24 -6.05
CA GLY A 159 -13.12 -20.26 -6.60
C GLY A 159 -12.52 -19.24 -7.58
N GLY A 160 -11.26 -19.41 -7.98
CA GLY A 160 -10.52 -18.43 -8.76
C GLY A 160 -9.74 -17.44 -7.90
N THR A 161 -8.85 -16.69 -8.53
CA THR A 161 -7.93 -15.76 -7.84
C THR A 161 -8.65 -14.44 -7.53
N PRO A 162 -8.74 -14.00 -6.25
CA PRO A 162 -9.49 -12.81 -5.86
C PRO A 162 -8.97 -11.49 -6.45
N ILE A 163 -7.68 -11.44 -6.79
CA ILE A 163 -7.00 -10.29 -7.40
C ILE A 163 -6.01 -10.81 -8.45
N SER A 164 -5.80 -10.05 -9.53
CA SER A 164 -4.89 -10.43 -10.61
C SER A 164 -3.40 -10.20 -10.29
N SER A 165 -3.12 -9.28 -9.36
CA SER A 165 -1.77 -8.93 -8.93
C SER A 165 -1.79 -8.28 -7.54
N PHE A 166 -0.76 -8.49 -6.73
CA PHE A 166 -0.55 -7.67 -5.54
C PHE A 166 -0.12 -6.25 -5.96
N PRO A 167 -0.70 -5.20 -5.34
CA PRO A 167 -0.33 -3.83 -5.63
C PRO A 167 1.10 -3.55 -5.14
N VAL A 168 1.73 -2.56 -5.75
CA VAL A 168 3.04 -2.05 -5.36
C VAL A 168 2.89 -0.55 -5.17
N ASP A 169 3.56 0.01 -4.15
CA ASP A 169 3.48 1.44 -3.87
C ASP A 169 3.76 2.28 -5.14
N PRO A 170 2.95 3.32 -5.44
CA PRO A 170 3.12 4.10 -6.66
C PRO A 170 4.47 4.82 -6.79
N VAL A 171 5.17 5.06 -5.67
CA VAL A 171 6.47 5.71 -5.63
C VAL A 171 7.58 4.69 -5.35
N ASN A 172 7.32 3.71 -4.47
CA ASN A 172 8.21 2.59 -4.14
C ASN A 172 9.68 3.01 -3.89
N THR A 173 9.92 3.85 -2.88
CA THR A 173 11.21 4.54 -2.68
C THR A 173 12.31 3.69 -2.04
N VAL A 174 12.23 2.37 -2.15
CA VAL A 174 13.22 1.45 -1.56
C VAL A 174 14.52 1.49 -2.37
N SER A 175 15.62 1.74 -1.67
CA SER A 175 16.98 1.68 -2.23
C SER A 175 17.64 0.35 -1.84
N SER A 176 18.82 0.38 -1.23
CA SER A 176 19.48 -0.79 -0.63
C SER A 176 19.17 -0.95 0.85
N SER A 177 18.63 0.07 1.53
CA SER A 177 18.22 0.01 2.93
C SER A 177 16.79 0.51 3.11
N ILE A 178 16.02 -0.17 3.96
CA ILE A 178 14.65 0.25 4.30
C ILE A 178 14.63 1.03 5.61
N ALA A 179 13.86 2.11 5.60
CA ALA A 179 13.51 2.95 6.74
C ALA A 179 12.00 3.10 6.86
N ALA A 180 11.53 3.45 8.07
CA ALA A 180 10.11 3.55 8.37
C ALA A 180 9.42 4.61 7.48
N THR A 181 10.15 5.62 7.02
CA THR A 181 9.62 6.69 6.16
C THR A 181 9.57 6.32 4.67
N ASN A 182 10.06 5.16 4.26
CA ASN A 182 9.98 4.76 2.85
C ASN A 182 8.53 4.54 2.41
N LEU A 183 8.22 5.00 1.20
CA LEU A 183 6.94 4.78 0.55
C LEU A 183 7.00 3.39 -0.09
N VAL A 184 6.57 2.39 0.67
CA VAL A 184 6.55 0.96 0.31
C VAL A 184 5.42 0.32 1.11
N TYR A 185 4.83 -0.76 0.60
CA TYR A 185 3.92 -1.59 1.41
C TYR A 185 4.69 -2.63 2.19
N ARG A 186 4.28 -2.85 3.44
CA ARG A 186 4.84 -3.87 4.32
C ARG A 186 3.80 -4.91 4.64
N TYR A 187 4.23 -6.12 4.93
CA TYR A 187 3.37 -7.24 5.26
C TYR A 187 4.01 -8.11 6.33
N ALA A 188 3.24 -8.44 7.37
CA ALA A 188 3.60 -9.49 8.31
C ALA A 188 2.39 -10.40 8.58
N CYS A 189 2.68 -11.61 9.03
CA CYS A 189 1.66 -12.60 9.32
C CYS A 189 2.07 -13.55 10.45
N GLN A 190 1.07 -14.20 11.02
CA GLN A 190 1.24 -15.31 11.95
C GLN A 190 0.19 -16.40 11.67
N ASN A 191 0.64 -17.65 11.58
CA ASN A 191 -0.22 -18.83 11.50
C ASN A 191 -0.12 -19.62 12.83
N GLY A 192 -1.23 -19.94 13.47
CA GLY A 192 -1.27 -20.71 14.72
C GLY A 192 -2.22 -21.90 14.64
N THR A 193 -2.03 -22.88 15.54
CA THR A 193 -2.98 -24.01 15.74
C THR A 193 -3.68 -24.02 17.11
N GLY A 194 -3.47 -22.97 17.93
CA GLY A 194 -4.05 -22.76 19.27
C GLY A 194 -4.00 -21.27 19.66
N THR A 195 -4.51 -20.90 20.87
CA THR A 195 -4.72 -19.51 21.36
C THR A 195 -3.78 -18.52 20.69
N GLY A 196 -4.36 -17.60 19.92
CA GLY A 196 -3.73 -16.93 18.80
C GLY A 196 -2.39 -16.25 19.08
N ALA A 197 -1.83 -15.76 17.98
CA ALA A 197 -0.89 -14.66 17.96
C ALA A 197 -1.39 -13.48 18.80
N GLY A 198 -1.00 -13.41 20.07
CA GLY A 198 -1.61 -12.50 21.03
C GLY A 198 -2.90 -13.05 21.66
N ALA A 199 -3.11 -12.75 22.94
CA ALA A 199 -4.29 -13.18 23.68
C ALA A 199 -5.59 -12.66 23.01
N GLY A 200 -6.50 -13.58 22.66
CA GLY A 200 -7.82 -13.22 22.10
C GLY A 200 -7.88 -13.01 20.58
N LYS A 201 -6.80 -13.26 19.84
CA LYS A 201 -6.75 -13.13 18.36
C LYS A 201 -7.04 -14.47 17.66
N PRO A 202 -7.51 -14.47 16.39
CA PRO A 202 -7.74 -15.70 15.64
C PRO A 202 -6.44 -16.44 15.33
N ALA A 203 -6.56 -17.68 14.88
CA ALA A 203 -5.43 -18.54 14.55
C ALA A 203 -4.54 -17.98 13.42
N TYR A 204 -5.14 -17.25 12.47
CA TYR A 204 -4.44 -16.64 11.35
C TYR A 204 -4.60 -15.14 11.43
N ILE A 205 -3.50 -14.41 11.65
CA ILE A 205 -3.50 -12.95 11.61
C ILE A 205 -2.48 -12.44 10.60
N PHE A 206 -2.80 -11.30 10.01
CA PHE A 206 -1.92 -10.55 9.15
C PHE A 206 -2.18 -9.06 9.29
N GLU A 207 -1.14 -8.32 8.94
CA GLU A 207 -1.16 -6.87 8.86
C GLU A 207 -0.38 -6.42 7.62
N ILE A 208 -0.89 -5.36 7.00
CA ILE A 208 -0.28 -4.65 5.89
C ILE A 208 -0.29 -3.17 6.25
N ASP A 209 0.85 -2.51 6.08
CA ASP A 209 0.98 -1.08 6.35
C ASP A 209 1.53 -0.30 5.15
N ALA A 210 1.33 1.02 5.18
CA ALA A 210 1.91 1.98 4.25
C ALA A 210 2.08 3.37 4.89
N VAL A 211 3.11 4.11 4.52
CA VAL A 211 3.22 5.54 4.85
C VAL A 211 2.36 6.37 3.91
N LEU A 212 1.56 7.29 4.45
CA LEU A 212 0.83 8.30 3.68
C LEU A 212 1.66 9.59 3.54
N GLU A 213 1.52 10.31 2.43
CA GLU A 213 2.40 11.45 2.08
C GLU A 213 1.70 12.82 1.98
N SER A 214 0.38 12.84 1.86
CA SER A 214 -0.43 14.06 1.72
C SER A 214 -0.74 14.68 3.08
N ASN A 215 -0.57 15.99 3.20
CA ASN A 215 -0.99 16.75 4.39
C ASN A 215 -2.48 16.53 4.71
N ALA A 216 -3.31 16.37 3.67
CA ALA A 216 -4.72 16.05 3.82
C ALA A 216 -4.96 14.79 4.65
N TYR A 217 -4.15 13.75 4.51
CA TYR A 217 -4.31 12.50 5.26
C TYR A 217 -3.33 12.32 6.41
N THR A 218 -2.17 12.97 6.42
CA THR A 218 -1.20 12.88 7.52
C THR A 218 -1.49 13.88 8.64
N SER A 219 -1.95 15.09 8.32
CA SER A 219 -2.02 16.19 9.29
C SER A 219 -3.45 16.65 9.54
N GLU A 220 -4.26 16.79 8.49
CA GLU A 220 -5.64 17.27 8.61
C GLU A 220 -6.58 16.15 9.09
N ASP A 221 -6.67 15.06 8.32
CA ASP A 221 -7.46 13.88 8.69
C ASP A 221 -6.70 13.00 9.70
N ASN A 222 -5.37 12.99 9.62
CA ASN A 222 -4.47 12.19 10.47
C ASN A 222 -4.88 10.70 10.50
N LYS A 223 -5.02 10.13 9.31
CA LYS A 223 -5.53 8.76 9.10
C LYS A 223 -4.66 7.69 9.74
N MET A 224 -3.34 7.88 9.72
CA MET A 224 -2.36 6.94 10.31
C MET A 224 -2.48 6.85 11.83
N ALA A 225 -2.94 7.90 12.52
CA ALA A 225 -3.17 7.85 13.96
C ALA A 225 -4.61 7.41 14.35
N LYS A 226 -5.49 7.21 13.37
CA LYS A 226 -6.94 6.99 13.56
C LYS A 226 -7.48 5.73 12.89
N ASP A 227 -6.61 4.89 12.33
CA ASP A 227 -6.95 3.60 11.73
C ASP A 227 -7.20 2.49 12.76
N GLY A 228 -6.74 2.70 14.00
CA GLY A 228 -7.01 1.84 15.15
C GLY A 228 -5.93 0.81 15.44
N GLY A 229 -4.76 0.90 14.79
CA GLY A 229 -3.58 0.11 15.13
C GLY A 229 -2.64 0.81 16.11
N ASP A 230 -1.41 0.30 16.23
CA ASP A 230 -0.44 0.74 17.23
C ASP A 230 0.69 1.64 16.70
N ASN A 231 0.81 1.81 15.37
CA ASN A 231 1.81 2.68 14.76
C ASN A 231 1.20 3.94 14.12
N THR A 232 1.28 5.07 14.84
CA THR A 232 0.75 6.36 14.36
C THR A 232 1.47 6.96 13.16
N GLY A 233 2.61 6.38 12.75
CA GLY A 233 3.38 6.77 11.56
C GLY A 233 3.02 5.97 10.31
N MET A 234 2.12 5.00 10.40
CA MET A 234 1.73 4.11 9.32
C MET A 234 0.21 4.05 9.19
N TYR A 235 -0.30 3.82 7.98
CA TYR A 235 -1.69 3.45 7.78
C TYR A 235 -1.80 1.92 7.77
N GLU A 236 -2.44 1.38 8.80
CA GLU A 236 -2.47 -0.05 9.11
C GLU A 236 -3.76 -0.70 8.62
N SER A 237 -3.63 -1.89 8.01
CA SER A 237 -4.75 -2.66 7.50
C SER A 237 -4.54 -4.15 7.63
N GLY A 238 -5.51 -4.86 8.20
CA GLY A 238 -5.43 -6.29 8.38
C GLY A 238 -6.63 -6.83 9.14
N ASN A 239 -6.52 -8.07 9.60
CA ASN A 239 -7.38 -8.61 10.66
C ASN A 239 -6.73 -8.52 12.05
N SER A 240 -5.47 -8.09 12.11
CA SER A 240 -4.75 -7.53 13.26
C SER A 240 -4.04 -6.27 12.76
N LEU A 241 -3.95 -5.25 13.62
CA LEU A 241 -3.35 -3.94 13.31
C LEU A 241 -2.17 -3.61 14.24
N ASN A 242 -1.68 -4.62 14.98
CA ASN A 242 -0.65 -4.46 16.01
C ASN A 242 0.43 -5.54 15.88
N LEU A 243 0.65 -6.07 14.68
CA LEU A 243 1.58 -7.16 14.37
C LEU A 243 2.90 -6.63 13.81
N LEU A 244 2.85 -5.62 12.95
CA LEU A 244 4.02 -4.96 12.38
C LEU A 244 4.74 -4.11 13.46
N PRO A 245 6.01 -3.74 13.25
CA PRO A 245 6.76 -3.03 14.27
C PRO A 245 6.26 -1.61 14.53
N ILE A 246 6.38 -1.19 15.79
CA ILE A 246 6.03 0.18 16.23
C ILE A 246 7.22 1.16 16.17
N SER A 247 8.45 0.66 16.17
CA SER A 247 9.67 1.47 16.19
C SER A 247 10.92 0.67 15.79
N GLY A 248 12.00 1.39 15.41
CA GLY A 248 13.23 0.82 14.86
C GLY A 248 13.43 1.19 13.39
N ALA A 249 14.46 0.63 12.77
CA ALA A 249 14.64 0.71 11.32
C ALA A 249 13.95 -0.52 10.70
N PHE A 250 12.87 -0.29 9.95
CA PHE A 250 12.01 -1.26 9.25
C PHE A 250 11.11 -0.57 8.24
#